data_AF-A0A7X3GHJ9-F1
#
_entry.id   AF-A0A7X3GHJ9-F1
#
_cell.length_a   1.000
_cell.length_b   1.000
_cell.length_c   1.000
_cell.angle_alpha   90.00
_cell.angle_beta   90.00
_cell.angle_gamma   90.00
#
_symmetry.space_group_name_H-M   'P 1'
#
loop_
_entity.id
_entity.type
_entity.pdbx_description
1 polymer ?
#
loop_
_entity_poly.entity_id
_entity_poly.type
_entity_poly.pdbx_seq_one_letter_code
_entity_poly.pdbx_strand_id
1 'polypeptide(L)' 'MKIAAGRENPAALERLKQLLVAHPGPLSTVLFYERGQKTLALSEQYNVKPSPELFGAIEALLGKGAIAVK' A
#
# COMPACT_ATOMS: atom_id res chain seq x y z
N MET A 1 -1.46 0.09 5.33
CA MET A 1 -0.17 0.02 4.60
C MET A 1 0.71 1.19 5.00
N LYS A 2 2.01 0.95 5.14
CA LYS A 2 3.00 1.92 5.58
C LYS A 2 4.05 2.11 4.49
N ILE A 3 4.09 3.29 3.87
CA ILE A 3 5.16 3.66 2.93
C ILE A 3 6.30 4.27 3.75
N ALA A 4 7.45 3.61 3.69
CA ALA A 4 8.66 4.09 4.35
C ALA A 4 9.19 5.38 3.71
N ALA A 5 9.68 6.30 4.55
CA ALA A 5 10.23 7.58 4.14
C ALA A 5 11.50 7.32 3.31
N GLY A 6 11.45 7.59 2.01
CA GLY A 6 12.53 7.27 1.06
C GLY A 6 12.15 6.27 -0.03
N ARG A 7 10.96 5.66 0.04
CA ARG A 7 10.37 4.86 -1.05
C ARG A 7 9.19 5.53 -1.75
N GLU A 8 9.01 6.83 -1.52
CA GLU A 8 8.09 7.72 -2.24
C GLU A 8 8.59 7.99 -3.67
N ASN A 9 9.03 6.94 -4.36
CA ASN A 9 9.32 7.05 -5.77
C ASN A 9 7.96 7.06 -6.50
N PRO A 10 7.63 8.07 -7.32
CA PRO A 10 6.35 8.12 -8.04
C PRO A 10 6.07 6.82 -8.82
N ALA A 11 7.12 6.17 -9.34
CA ALA A 11 7.01 4.86 -9.98
C ALA A 11 6.53 3.74 -9.05
N ALA A 12 6.99 3.70 -7.79
CA ALA A 12 6.56 2.69 -6.81
C ALA A 12 5.11 2.92 -6.38
N LEU A 13 4.70 4.19 -6.23
CA LEU A 13 3.33 4.55 -5.88
C LEU A 13 2.34 4.19 -7.00
N GLU A 14 2.69 4.46 -8.26
CA GLU A 14 1.91 4.06 -9.43
C GLU A 14 1.74 2.53 -9.49
N ARG A 15 2.82 1.77 -9.28
CA ARG A 15 2.79 0.30 -9.23
C ARG A 15 1.92 -0.22 -8.10
N LEU A 16 2.00 0.40 -6.92
CA LEU A 16 1.13 0.06 -5.79
C LEU A 16 -0.33 0.28 -6.16
N LYS A 17 -0.70 1.45 -6.69
CA LYS A 17 -2.08 1.74 -7.11
C LYS A 17 -2.60 0.73 -8.12
N GLN A 18 -1.82 0.40 -9.14
CA GLN A 18 -2.16 -0.61 -10.13
C GLN A 18 -2.41 -1.99 -9.49
N LEU A 19 -1.55 -2.37 -8.55
CA LEU A 19 -1.68 -3.63 -7.81
C LEU A 19 -2.91 -3.65 -6.90
N LEU A 20 -3.25 -2.52 -6.26
CA LEU A 20 -4.48 -2.40 -5.47
C LEU A 20 -5.72 -2.52 -6.35
N VAL A 21 -5.75 -1.84 -7.50
CA VAL A 21 -6.86 -1.90 -8.46
C VAL A 21 -7.00 -3.30 -9.07
N ALA A 22 -5.90 -4.05 -9.23
CA ALA A 22 -5.92 -5.41 -9.74
C ALA A 22 -6.51 -6.42 -8.73
N HIS A 23 -6.54 -6.09 -7.43
CA HIS A 23 -7.03 -6.97 -6.38
C HIS A 23 -8.13 -6.32 -5.53
N PRO A 24 -9.29 -5.97 -6.14
CA PRO A 24 -10.37 -5.34 -5.41
C PRO A 24 -10.89 -6.25 -4.28
N GLY A 25 -11.24 -5.66 -3.15
CA GLY A 25 -11.79 -6.40 -2.02
C GLY A 25 -12.49 -5.52 -0.99
N PRO A 26 -12.95 -6.10 0.12
CA PRO A 26 -13.75 -5.37 1.11
C PRO A 26 -12.93 -4.55 2.10
N LEU A 27 -11.59 -4.69 2.12
CA LEU A 27 -10.75 -4.06 3.13
C LEU A 27 -10.24 -2.70 2.66
N SER A 28 -10.54 -1.65 3.42
CA SER A 28 -10.03 -0.31 3.12
C SER A 28 -8.53 -0.21 3.30
N THR A 29 -7.87 0.39 2.30
CA THR A 29 -6.43 0.61 2.34
C THR A 29 -6.11 2.01 2.84
N VAL A 30 -5.16 2.07 3.76
CA VAL A 30 -4.66 3.33 4.30
C VAL A 30 -3.18 3.42 3.98
N LEU A 31 -2.76 4.53 3.41
CA LEU A 31 -1.36 4.87 3.14
C LEU A 31 -0.82 5.69 4.29
N PHE A 32 0.20 5.18 4.97
CA PHE A 32 0.94 5.95 5.96
C PHE A 32 2.28 6.39 5.37
N TYR A 33 2.48 7.70 5.23
CA TYR A 33 3.75 8.32 4.86
C TYR A 33 4.58 8.51 6.12
N GLU A 34 5.69 7.78 6.25
CA GLU A 34 6.63 8.04 7.35
C GLU A 34 7.27 9.43 7.24
N ARG A 35 7.44 9.94 6.03
CA ARG A 35 7.95 11.29 5.79
C ARG A 35 6.87 12.29 6.21
N GLY A 36 6.97 12.78 7.44
CA GLY A 36 5.98 13.68 8.05
C GLY A 36 4.82 12.97 8.75
N GLN A 37 4.90 11.65 8.99
CA GLN A 37 3.88 10.86 9.70
C GLN A 37 2.44 11.09 9.20
N LYS A 38 2.27 11.30 7.90
CA LYS A 38 0.98 11.64 7.31
C LYS A 38 0.21 10.37 6.96
N THR A 39 -1.01 10.26 7.46
CA THR A 39 -1.91 9.16 7.10
C THR A 39 -2.87 9.64 6.03
N LEU A 40 -2.99 8.91 4.93
CA LEU A 40 -3.92 9.16 3.85
C LEU A 40 -4.80 7.91 3.68
N ALA A 41 -6.08 8.05 4.01
CA ALA A 41 -7.06 7.01 3.68
C ALA A 41 -7.26 7.01 2.17
N LEU A 42 -7.11 5.85 1.53
CA LEU A 42 -7.47 5.71 0.12
C LEU A 42 -8.99 5.49 0.01
N SER A 43 -9.56 6.02 -1.07
CA SER A 43 -10.97 5.81 -1.40
C SER A 43 -11.29 4.33 -1.64
N GLU A 44 -12.57 3.99 -1.59
CA GLU A 44 -13.05 2.59 -1.71
C GLU A 44 -12.62 1.87 -3.00
N GLN A 45 -12.32 2.62 -4.06
CA GLN A 45 -11.78 2.11 -5.32
C GLN A 45 -10.41 1.41 -5.17
N TYR A 46 -9.71 1.64 -4.05
CA TYR A 46 -8.45 0.99 -3.70
C TYR A 46 -8.61 0.00 -2.55
N ASN A 47 -9.85 -0.38 -2.21
CA ASN A 47 -10.06 -1.45 -1.23
C ASN A 47 -9.54 -2.76 -1.83
N VAL A 48 -8.83 -3.54 -1.02
CA VAL A 48 -8.22 -4.78 -1.47
C VAL A 48 -8.57 -5.95 -0.59
N LYS A 49 -8.44 -7.15 -1.16
CA LYS A 49 -8.52 -8.37 -0.37
C LYS A 49 -7.16 -8.65 0.27
N PRO A 50 -7.05 -8.73 1.61
CA PRO A 50 -5.80 -9.12 2.25
C PRO A 50 -5.46 -10.56 1.86
N SER A 51 -4.36 -10.72 1.14
CA SER A 51 -3.82 -12.01 0.72
C SER A 51 -2.31 -12.01 0.93
N PRO A 52 -1.72 -13.15 1.33
CA PRO A 52 -0.27 -13.26 1.51
C PRO A 52 0.51 -12.95 0.22
N GLU A 53 -0.04 -13.27 -0.95
CA GLU A 53 0.53 -12.92 -2.26
C GLU A 53 0.62 -11.40 -2.48
N LEU A 54 -0.48 -10.70 -2.17
CA LEU A 54 -0.53 -9.23 -2.22
C LEU A 54 0.51 -8.63 -1.28
N PHE A 55 0.63 -9.20 -0.09
CA PHE A 55 1.59 -8.73 0.90
C PHE A 55 3.02 -8.89 0.43
N GLY A 56 3.38 -10.05 -0.12
CA GLY A 56 4.70 -10.27 -0.70
C GLY A 56 5.01 -9.33 -1.86
N ALA A 57 4.06 -9.09 -2.77
CA ALA A 57 4.27 -8.19 -3.91
C ALA A 57 4.51 -6.73 -3.48
N ILE A 58 3.76 -6.28 -2.48
CA ILE A 58 3.90 -4.93 -1.92
C ILE A 58 5.18 -4.81 -1.10
N GLU A 59 5.55 -5.82 -0.31
CA GLU A 59 6.84 -5.84 0.39
C GLU A 59 8.03 -5.94 -0.58
N ALA A 60 7.88 -6.53 -1.76
CA ALA A 60 8.90 -6.49 -2.80
C ALA A 60 9.06 -5.08 -3.41
N LEU A 61 7.95 -4.34 -3.56
CA LEU A 61 7.94 -2.97 -4.11
C LEU A 61 8.38 -1.91 -3.08
N LEU A 62 7.78 -1.94 -1.89
CA LEU A 62 7.93 -0.96 -0.82
C LEU A 62 8.88 -1.43 0.30
N GLY A 63 9.42 -2.63 0.20
CA GLY A 63 10.27 -3.28 1.20
C GLY A 63 9.52 -3.99 2.32
N LYS A 64 10.25 -4.89 2.99
CA LYS A 64 9.75 -5.65 4.14
C LYS A 64 9.18 -4.72 5.22
N GLY A 65 8.01 -5.07 5.75
CA GLY A 65 7.30 -4.29 6.78
C GLY A 65 6.52 -3.08 6.26
N ALA A 66 6.40 -2.91 4.93
CA ALA A 66 5.58 -1.85 4.34
C ALA A 66 4.08 -2.08 4.49
N ILE A 67 3.65 -3.20 5.06
CA ILE A 67 2.25 -3.47 5.34
C ILE A 67 2.06 -3.54 6.84
N ALA A 68 1.19 -2.66 7.32
CA ALA A 68 0.53 -2.78 8.61
C ALA A 68 -0.94 -3.10 8.33
N VAL A 69 -1.36 -4.29 8.74
CA VAL A 69 -2.77 -4.67 8.88
C VAL A 69 -3.08 -4.53 10.37
N LYS A 70 -4.16 -3.83 10.70
CA LYS A 70 -4.70 -3.76 12.05
C LYS A 70 -6.06 -4.44 12.08
#